data_AF-A0A376D7M5-F1
#
_entry.id   AF-A0A376D7M5-F1
#
_cell.length_a   1.000
_cell.length_b   1.000
_cell.length_c   1.000
_cell.angle_alpha   90.00
_cell.angle_beta   90.00
_cell.angle_gamma   90.00
#
_symmetry.space_group_name_H-M   'P 1'
#
loop_
_entity.id
_entity.type
_entity.pdbx_description
1 polymer ?
#
loop_
_entity_poly.entity_id
_entity_poly.type
_entity_poly.pdbx_seq_one_letter_code
_entity_poly.pdbx_strand_id
1 'polypeptide(L)'
;MMMKKTFIALLTVASFSGIAQAAEMIGPYPAVGQTNCGGLKVLSTAINSDNMMALKITDPSNNLTQTYVAKRTADMSDDVVYTLSRYDQASGTFTPDPAHITIRFGIKMQSGQPGTDRYNMTIGNQQFVCSPFTIFS
;
A
#
# COMPACT_ATOMS: atom_id res chain seq x y z
N MET A 1 0.76 69.21 -12.17
CA MET A 1 1.95 68.64 -12.84
C MET A 1 2.62 67.68 -11.87
N MET A 2 3.23 66.61 -12.38
CA MET A 2 4.02 65.56 -11.70
C MET A 2 3.29 64.23 -11.39
N MET A 3 3.19 63.38 -12.42
CA MET A 3 2.96 61.93 -12.35
C MET A 3 4.18 61.23 -11.72
N LYS A 4 3.96 60.34 -10.74
CA LYS A 4 5.01 59.50 -10.14
C LYS A 4 5.00 58.14 -10.82
N LYS A 5 6.21 57.70 -11.19
CA LYS A 5 6.53 56.68 -12.19
C LYS A 5 6.04 55.28 -11.81
N THR A 6 5.43 54.62 -12.79
CA THR A 6 5.05 53.20 -12.81
C THR A 6 6.28 52.31 -12.73
N PHE A 7 6.28 51.33 -11.83
CA PHE A 7 7.18 50.18 -11.88
C PHE A 7 6.33 48.92 -11.95
N ILE A 8 6.31 48.27 -13.11
CA ILE A 8 5.79 46.91 -13.27
C ILE A 8 6.96 45.98 -12.98
N ALA A 9 6.91 45.33 -11.81
CA ALA A 9 7.81 44.23 -11.50
C ALA A 9 7.31 42.98 -12.26
N LEU A 10 8.12 42.51 -13.19
CA LEU A 10 7.90 41.24 -13.90
C LEU A 10 8.19 40.11 -12.89
N LEU A 11 7.15 39.58 -12.23
CA LEU A 11 7.31 38.34 -11.48
C LEU A 11 7.45 37.19 -12.49
N THR A 12 8.68 36.69 -12.60
CA THR A 12 8.98 35.41 -13.24
C THR A 12 8.17 34.32 -12.55
N VAL A 13 7.23 33.72 -13.27
CA VAL A 13 6.58 32.48 -12.84
C VAL A 13 7.68 31.42 -12.77
N ALA A 14 8.16 31.13 -11.56
CA ALA A 14 8.99 29.97 -11.34
C ALA A 14 8.11 28.74 -11.62
N SER A 15 8.34 28.11 -12.76
CA SER A 15 7.74 26.84 -13.12
C SER A 15 8.21 25.80 -12.09
N PHE A 16 7.41 25.55 -11.06
CA PHE A 16 7.57 24.38 -10.23
C PHE A 16 7.10 23.18 -11.06
N SER A 17 7.95 22.71 -11.97
CA SER A 17 7.84 21.36 -12.54
C SER A 17 8.27 20.37 -11.47
N GLY A 18 7.46 20.26 -10.42
CA GLY A 18 7.46 19.09 -9.55
C GLY A 18 6.96 17.93 -10.39
N ILE A 19 7.88 17.03 -10.75
CA ILE A 19 7.56 15.77 -11.41
C ILE A 19 6.75 14.99 -10.38
N ALA A 20 5.42 15.02 -10.49
CA ALA A 20 4.58 14.17 -9.66
C ALA A 20 4.98 12.72 -9.97
N GLN A 21 5.66 12.07 -9.02
CA GLN A 21 5.91 10.63 -9.14
C GLN A 21 4.55 9.94 -9.14
N ALA A 22 4.27 9.18 -10.20
CA ALA A 22 3.06 8.39 -10.27
C ALA A 22 3.01 7.45 -9.05
N ALA A 23 1.88 7.48 -8.33
CA ALA A 23 1.68 6.61 -7.18
C ALA A 23 1.85 5.14 -7.61
N GLU A 24 2.54 4.35 -6.78
CA GLU A 24 2.74 2.93 -7.06
C GLU A 24 1.38 2.21 -7.01
N MET A 25 1.02 1.46 -8.06
CA MET A 25 -0.30 0.82 -8.18
C MET A 25 -0.25 -0.67 -7.80
N ILE A 26 -1.39 -1.17 -7.31
CA ILE A 26 -1.71 -2.58 -7.05
C ILE A 26 -3.01 -2.91 -7.80
N GLY A 27 -2.87 -3.41 -9.02
CA GLY A 27 -3.99 -3.45 -9.98
C GLY A 27 -4.50 -2.04 -10.27
N PRO A 28 -5.80 -1.76 -10.11
CA PRO A 28 -6.37 -0.43 -10.34
C PRO A 28 -6.29 0.49 -9.12
N TYR A 29 -5.74 0.02 -7.99
CA TYR A 29 -5.76 0.76 -6.73
C TYR A 29 -4.38 1.37 -6.41
N PRO A 30 -4.31 2.64 -5.98
CA PRO A 30 -3.06 3.22 -5.51
C PRO A 30 -2.63 2.56 -4.20
N ALA A 31 -1.34 2.28 -4.08
CA ALA A 31 -0.73 1.95 -2.80
C ALA A 31 -0.79 3.20 -1.91
N VAL A 32 -1.15 3.00 -0.64
CA VAL A 32 -1.29 4.07 0.35
C VAL A 32 -0.18 4.04 1.39
N GLY A 33 0.61 2.97 1.41
CA GLY A 33 1.76 2.88 2.28
C GLY A 33 2.50 1.57 2.16
N GLN A 34 3.53 1.45 2.97
CA GLN A 34 4.48 0.35 2.93
C GLN A 34 4.98 -0.08 4.30
N THR A 35 5.42 -1.33 4.38
CA THR A 35 6.21 -1.86 5.48
C THR A 35 7.22 -2.89 4.95
N ASN A 36 8.18 -3.29 5.78
CA ASN A 36 9.07 -4.41 5.51
C ASN A 36 8.80 -5.53 6.51
N CYS A 37 8.57 -6.75 6.04
CA CYS A 37 8.31 -7.92 6.87
C CYS A 37 9.34 -9.00 6.55
N GLY A 38 10.36 -9.15 7.41
CA GLY A 38 11.40 -10.17 7.22
C GLY A 38 12.23 -10.01 5.94
N GLY A 39 12.46 -8.77 5.50
CA GLY A 39 13.16 -8.45 4.25
C GLY A 39 12.22 -8.23 3.06
N LEU A 40 10.98 -8.72 3.11
CA LEU A 40 9.99 -8.55 2.05
C LEU A 40 9.40 -7.14 2.08
N LYS A 41 9.42 -6.44 0.95
CA LYS A 41 8.74 -5.14 0.80
C LYS A 41 7.25 -5.42 0.63
N VAL A 42 6.42 -4.84 1.50
CA VAL A 42 4.96 -4.99 1.46
C VAL A 42 4.36 -3.62 1.21
N LEU A 43 3.59 -3.49 0.14
CA LEU A 43 2.75 -2.33 -0.14
C LEU A 43 1.29 -2.69 0.12
N SER A 44 0.51 -1.76 0.64
CA SER A 44 -0.92 -1.94 0.89
C SER A 44 -1.74 -0.87 0.20
N THR A 45 -2.95 -1.23 -0.20
CA THR A 45 -4.02 -0.28 -0.54
C THR A 45 -4.77 0.16 0.71
N ALA A 46 -5.56 1.22 0.60
CA ALA A 46 -6.68 1.44 1.51
C ALA A 46 -7.81 0.44 1.18
N ILE A 47 -8.76 0.33 2.11
CA ILE A 47 -10.03 -0.38 1.86
C ILE A 47 -10.82 0.43 0.83
N ASN A 48 -11.22 -0.20 -0.28
CA ASN A 48 -12.01 0.45 -1.31
C ASN A 48 -13.53 0.37 -1.03
N SER A 49 -14.35 0.93 -1.92
CA SER A 49 -15.82 0.89 -1.83
C SER A 49 -16.42 -0.52 -1.81
N ASP A 50 -15.70 -1.51 -2.33
CA ASP A 50 -16.12 -2.91 -2.40
C ASP A 50 -15.63 -3.72 -1.18
N ASN A 51 -15.11 -3.03 -0.15
CA ASN A 51 -14.46 -3.61 1.02
C ASN A 51 -13.24 -4.48 0.68
N MET A 52 -12.62 -4.25 -0.48
CA MET A 52 -11.43 -4.96 -0.92
C MET A 52 -10.17 -4.26 -0.43
N MET A 53 -9.17 -5.08 -0.12
CA MET A 53 -7.81 -4.68 0.23
C MET A 53 -6.84 -5.49 -0.62
N ALA A 54 -5.75 -4.87 -1.07
CA ALA A 54 -4.71 -5.56 -1.80
C ALA A 54 -3.33 -5.27 -1.20
N LEU A 55 -2.50 -6.30 -1.19
CA LEU A 55 -1.10 -6.25 -0.85
C LEU A 55 -0.27 -6.58 -2.09
N LYS A 56 0.82 -5.84 -2.29
CA LYS A 56 1.86 -6.20 -3.24
C LYS A 56 3.13 -6.48 -2.47
N ILE A 57 3.59 -7.72 -2.55
CA ILE A 57 4.76 -8.21 -1.82
C ILE A 57 5.86 -8.46 -2.82
N THR A 58 7.00 -7.83 -2.61
CA THR A 58 8.19 -7.99 -3.42
C THR A 58 9.32 -8.56 -2.57
N ASP A 59 9.88 -9.68 -3.03
CA ASP A 59 11.14 -10.19 -2.51
C ASP A 59 12.30 -9.44 -3.20
N PRO A 60 13.04 -8.58 -2.48
CA PRO A 60 14.10 -7.78 -3.09
C PRO A 60 15.32 -8.61 -3.52
N SER A 61 15.46 -9.86 -3.05
CA SER A 61 16.61 -10.71 -3.40
C SER A 61 16.54 -11.24 -4.83
N ASN A 62 15.33 -11.38 -5.37
CA ASN A 62 15.06 -11.92 -6.70
C ASN A 62 14.05 -11.07 -7.52
N ASN A 63 13.58 -9.96 -6.97
CA ASN A 63 12.56 -9.06 -7.53
C ASN A 63 11.21 -9.73 -7.87
N LEU A 64 10.93 -10.93 -7.33
CA LEU A 64 9.64 -11.57 -7.50
C LEU A 64 8.57 -10.77 -6.78
N THR A 65 7.54 -10.37 -7.52
CA THR A 65 6.41 -9.60 -7.00
C THR A 65 5.12 -10.38 -7.12
N GLN A 66 4.36 -10.43 -6.04
CA GLN A 66 3.08 -11.13 -5.95
C GLN A 66 2.02 -10.21 -5.35
N THR A 67 0.79 -10.35 -5.86
CA THR A 67 -0.34 -9.57 -5.37
C THR A 67 -1.29 -10.47 -4.61
N TYR A 68 -1.67 -10.05 -3.42
CA TYR A 68 -2.57 -10.76 -2.54
C TYR A 68 -3.78 -9.88 -2.25
N VAL A 69 -4.97 -10.47 -2.23
CA VAL A 69 -6.23 -9.71 -2.12
C VAL A 69 -7.10 -10.31 -1.02
N ALA A 70 -7.75 -9.44 -0.26
CA ALA A 70 -8.68 -9.82 0.79
C ALA A 70 -9.94 -8.94 0.74
N LYS A 71 -11.01 -9.45 1.37
CA LYS A 71 -12.16 -8.65 1.78
C LYS A 71 -12.05 -8.33 3.26
N ARG A 72 -12.50 -7.15 3.66
CA ARG A 72 -12.65 -6.78 5.07
C ARG A 72 -13.57 -7.80 5.75
N THR A 73 -13.16 -8.31 6.91
CA THR A 73 -13.99 -9.19 7.72
C THR A 73 -15.03 -8.37 8.50
N ALA A 74 -16.20 -8.96 8.76
CA ALA A 74 -17.30 -8.26 9.44
C ALA A 74 -16.96 -7.88 10.89
N ASP A 75 -16.10 -8.65 11.54
CA ASP A 75 -15.59 -8.41 12.90
C ASP A 75 -14.44 -7.39 12.94
N MET A 76 -14.03 -6.85 11.79
CA MET A 76 -12.90 -5.93 11.67
C MET A 76 -11.60 -6.50 12.26
N SER A 77 -11.43 -7.83 12.29
CA SER A 77 -10.22 -8.42 12.82
C SER A 77 -9.02 -7.92 12.02
N ASP A 78 -7.98 -7.51 12.74
CA ASP A 78 -6.72 -7.09 12.13
C ASP A 78 -5.93 -8.28 11.56
N ASP A 79 -6.39 -9.53 11.73
CA ASP A 79 -5.74 -10.74 11.24
C ASP A 79 -6.40 -11.23 9.94
N VAL A 80 -6.20 -10.45 8.88
CA VAL A 80 -6.87 -10.65 7.59
C VAL A 80 -6.16 -11.70 6.75
N VAL A 81 -6.93 -12.66 6.20
CA VAL A 81 -6.44 -13.66 5.24
C VAL A 81 -6.50 -13.09 3.83
N TYR A 82 -5.34 -12.92 3.20
CA TYR A 82 -5.23 -12.51 1.80
C TYR A 82 -4.92 -13.72 0.93
N THR A 83 -5.51 -13.75 -0.27
CA THR A 83 -5.32 -14.82 -1.26
C THR A 83 -4.50 -14.31 -2.44
N LEU A 84 -3.50 -15.07 -2.86
CA LEU A 84 -2.71 -14.79 -4.05
C LEU A 84 -3.64 -14.65 -5.24
N SER A 85 -3.52 -13.54 -5.98
CA SER A 85 -4.43 -13.20 -7.06
C SER A 85 -3.67 -12.56 -8.22
N ARG A 86 -4.18 -12.77 -9.44
CA ARG A 86 -3.70 -12.12 -10.66
C ARG A 86 -4.70 -11.05 -11.09
N TYR A 87 -4.19 -9.89 -11.44
CA TYR A 87 -5.00 -8.82 -12.01
C TYR A 87 -5.04 -8.96 -13.53
N ASP A 88 -6.23 -9.08 -14.10
CA ASP A 88 -6.45 -9.00 -15.53
C ASP A 88 -6.85 -7.56 -15.90
N GLN A 89 -5.99 -6.89 -16.67
CA GLN A 89 -6.22 -5.52 -17.10
C GLN A 89 -7.40 -5.38 -18.07
N ALA A 90 -7.69 -6.42 -18.88
CA ALA A 90 -8.74 -6.35 -19.89
C ALA A 90 -10.12 -6.41 -19.25
N SER A 91 -10.30 -7.28 -18.25
CA SER A 91 -11.55 -7.37 -17.48
C SER A 91 -11.61 -6.42 -16.29
N GLY A 92 -10.47 -5.90 -15.83
CA GLY A 92 -10.39 -5.06 -14.63
C GLY A 92 -10.63 -5.84 -13.34
N THR A 93 -10.37 -7.15 -13.34
CA THR A 93 -10.72 -8.04 -12.22
C THR A 93 -9.51 -8.74 -11.61
N PHE A 94 -9.58 -8.99 -10.30
CA PHE A 94 -8.67 -9.90 -9.61
C PHE A 94 -9.23 -11.32 -9.64
N THR A 95 -8.44 -12.25 -10.16
CA THR A 95 -8.76 -13.69 -10.14
C THR A 95 -7.81 -14.40 -9.16
N PRO A 96 -8.33 -15.11 -8.15
CA PRO A 96 -7.50 -15.91 -7.25
C PRO A 96 -6.67 -16.94 -7.99
N ASP A 97 -5.44 -17.19 -7.53
CA ASP A 97 -4.62 -18.27 -8.04
C ASP A 97 -5.29 -19.63 -7.73
N PRO A 98 -5.32 -20.59 -8.67
CA PRO A 98 -6.00 -21.87 -8.48
C PRO A 98 -5.40 -22.72 -7.36
N ALA A 99 -4.15 -22.47 -6.94
CA ALA A 99 -3.57 -23.13 -5.78
C ALA A 99 -4.07 -22.55 -4.44
N HIS A 100 -4.87 -21.47 -4.46
CA HIS A 100 -5.42 -20.81 -3.28
C HIS A 100 -4.38 -20.50 -2.20
N ILE A 101 -3.18 -20.06 -2.63
CA ILE A 101 -2.10 -19.66 -1.73
C ILE A 101 -2.58 -18.46 -0.91
N THR A 102 -2.41 -18.53 0.41
CA THR A 102 -2.83 -17.46 1.33
C THR A 102 -1.69 -16.97 2.22
N ILE A 103 -1.85 -15.75 2.69
CA ILE A 103 -1.04 -15.14 3.73
C ILE A 103 -1.98 -14.48 4.75
N ARG A 104 -1.49 -14.30 5.97
CA ARG A 104 -2.20 -13.52 7.00
C ARG A 104 -1.43 -12.24 7.24
N PHE A 105 -2.08 -11.09 7.15
CA PHE A 105 -1.41 -9.80 7.34
C PHE A 105 -2.29 -8.81 8.10
N GLY A 106 -1.69 -8.19 9.10
CA GLY A 106 -2.25 -7.04 9.80
C GLY A 106 -1.75 -6.96 11.23
N ILE A 107 -2.41 -6.18 12.07
CA ILE A 107 -1.96 -5.88 13.43
C ILE A 107 -2.21 -7.08 14.33
N LYS A 108 -1.17 -7.57 15.01
CA LYS A 108 -1.37 -8.52 16.11
C LYS A 108 -1.43 -7.74 17.40
N MET A 109 -2.64 -7.54 17.94
CA MET A 109 -2.77 -7.11 19.33
C MET A 109 -2.12 -8.16 20.23
N GLN A 110 -1.01 -7.83 20.87
CA GLN A 110 -0.48 -8.67 21.95
C GLN A 110 -1.43 -8.51 23.15
N SER A 111 -1.90 -9.64 23.70
CA SER A 111 -2.76 -9.62 24.88
C SER A 111 -2.07 -8.86 26.02
N GLY A 112 -2.58 -7.67 26.36
CA GLY A 112 -2.24 -6.96 27.58
C GLY A 112 -1.33 -5.73 27.47
N GLN A 113 -0.88 -5.28 26.28
CA GLN A 113 -0.09 -4.06 26.14
C GLN A 113 -0.58 -3.16 24.99
N PRO A 114 -1.47 -2.19 25.29
CA PRO A 114 -1.91 -1.18 24.31
C PRO A 114 -0.71 -0.42 23.71
N GLY A 115 -0.70 -0.24 22.38
CA GLY A 115 0.33 0.56 21.70
C GLY A 115 1.62 -0.19 21.37
N THR A 116 1.69 -1.51 21.59
CA THR A 116 2.77 -2.39 21.07
C THR A 116 2.40 -3.04 19.74
N ASP A 117 1.30 -2.58 19.15
CA ASP A 117 0.70 -3.06 17.90
C ASP A 117 1.71 -3.01 16.76
N ARG A 118 2.14 -4.19 16.32
CA ARG A 118 2.99 -4.35 15.13
C ARG A 118 2.21 -5.11 14.07
N TYR A 119 2.37 -4.68 12.83
CA TYR A 119 1.99 -5.50 11.70
C TYR A 119 2.79 -6.79 11.73
N ASN A 120 2.10 -7.88 11.49
CA ASN A 120 2.68 -9.20 11.33
C ASN A 120 2.22 -9.77 10.01
N MET A 121 3.11 -10.54 9.39
CA MET A 121 2.81 -11.31 8.19
C MET A 121 3.06 -12.78 8.48
N THR A 122 2.12 -13.65 8.11
CA THR A 122 2.30 -15.10 8.19
C THR A 122 2.22 -15.68 6.79
N ILE A 123 3.25 -16.39 6.36
CA ILE A 123 3.30 -17.13 5.08
C ILE A 123 3.53 -18.60 5.42
N GLY A 124 2.57 -19.47 5.11
CA GLY A 124 2.58 -20.84 5.59
C GLY A 124 2.64 -20.88 7.14
N ASN A 125 3.65 -21.54 7.69
CA ASN A 125 3.87 -21.64 9.14
C ASN A 125 4.90 -20.64 9.69
N GLN A 126 5.40 -19.71 8.86
CA GLN A 126 6.41 -18.74 9.25
C GLN A 126 5.78 -17.37 9.51
N GLN A 127 6.08 -16.79 10.67
CA GLN A 127 5.64 -15.46 11.05
C GLN A 127 6.79 -14.45 10.95
N PHE A 128 6.51 -13.28 10.37
CA PHE A 128 7.41 -12.17 10.21
C PHE A 128 6.85 -10.95 10.95
N VAL A 129 7.65 -10.38 11.86
CA VAL A 129 7.35 -9.09 12.48
C VAL A 129 7.74 -7.99 11.49
N CYS A 130 6.80 -7.10 11.19
CA CYS A 130 7.05 -6.03 10.23
C CYS A 130 7.63 -4.78 10.90
N SER A 131 8.33 -3.97 10.12
CA SER A 131 8.72 -2.61 10.51
C SER A 131 7.49 -1.72 10.70
N PRO A 132 7.63 -0.54 11.34
CA PRO A 132 6.56 0.45 11.35
C PRO A 132 6.04 0.74 9.93
N PHE A 133 4.73 0.87 9.81
CA PHE A 133 4.07 1.17 8.53
C PHE A 133 4.25 2.64 8.17
N THR A 134 4.62 2.92 6.93
CA THR A 134 4.80 4.29 6.40
C THR A 134 3.69 4.58 5.41
N ILE A 135 2.87 5.61 5.69
CA ILE A 135 1.83 6.09 4.77
C ILE A 135 2.46 7.03 3.75
N PHE A 136 2.09 6.90 2.49
CA PHE A 136 2.54 7.80 1.43
C PHE A 136 1.79 9.14 1.49
N SER A 137 2.51 10.24 1.28
CA SER A 137 2.00 11.62 1.29
C SER A 137 1.47 12.06 -0.07
#